data_AF-A0A956L5V5-F1
#
_entry.id   AF-A0A956L5V5-F1
#
_cell.length_a   1.000
_cell.length_b   1.000
_cell.length_c   1.000
_cell.angle_alpha   90.00
_cell.angle_beta   90.00
_cell.angle_gamma   90.00
#
_symmetry.space_group_name_H-M   'P 1'
#
loop_
_entity.id
_entity.type
_entity.pdbx_description
1 polymer ?
#
loop_
_entity_poly.entity_id
_entity_poly.type
_entity_poly.pdbx_seq_one_letter_code
_entity_poly.pdbx_strand_id
1 'polypeptide(L)'
;AHAQCPETACHLGPDDPLEGQCFLPEEVIWIDNAAPCPGLGTQEEPACSLQSVAATLGPGDVTVLRIAGGMPYAERAVFAGEMTVAIIGVGDPVISGHPMQQAATFNFSGGAIAYVQGVNLVGNPLTHGIMCSLSTLRVQDSEIRNNGGWGLFDFDPCTLDLERTVIAGNDDGGLRVSQGELRLVNATVGLNGQGGNSTGIRLLNADAAILYSTIAGNDGSGSDSIECVGASGTLRNNIITGLQAPSIELDCFPLLMDHNAMDAANFASGTNVAVGAYNEIYFDNPAAGDFTLSAPPLTPFGDVALWLEGDPERDADGTLRPTDGSPGYAGVDEP
;
A
#
# COMPACT_ATOMS: atom_id res chain seq x y z
N ALA A 1 13.91 -3.09 -7.30
CA ALA A 1 14.60 -4.16 -8.07
C ALA A 1 15.13 -5.20 -7.10
N HIS A 2 14.72 -6.46 -7.25
CA HIS A 2 15.33 -7.55 -6.49
C HIS A 2 16.79 -7.71 -6.96
N ALA A 3 17.69 -8.08 -6.05
CA ALA A 3 19.13 -8.20 -6.36
C ALA A 3 19.45 -9.12 -7.56
N GLN A 4 18.50 -9.98 -7.94
CA GLN A 4 18.59 -10.92 -9.05
C GLN A 4 18.38 -10.28 -10.43
N CYS A 5 17.68 -9.14 -10.51
CA CYS A 5 17.30 -8.43 -11.74
C CYS A 5 17.66 -6.94 -11.64
N PRO A 6 18.96 -6.57 -11.54
CA PRO A 6 19.39 -5.19 -11.26
C PRO A 6 19.06 -4.19 -12.38
N GLU A 7 19.00 -4.67 -13.62
CA GLU A 7 18.72 -3.83 -14.79
C GLU A 7 17.22 -3.72 -15.11
N THR A 8 16.41 -4.64 -14.59
CA THR A 8 14.97 -4.78 -14.93
C THR A 8 14.11 -4.92 -13.66
N ALA A 9 13.15 -5.84 -13.68
CA ALA A 9 12.29 -6.23 -12.57
C ALA A 9 12.19 -7.77 -12.56
N CYS A 10 11.56 -8.33 -11.52
CA CYS A 10 11.29 -9.76 -11.44
C CYS A 10 9.78 -9.99 -11.43
N HIS A 11 9.35 -11.10 -12.01
CA HIS A 11 7.99 -11.59 -11.90
C HIS A 11 7.81 -12.22 -10.51
N LEU A 12 6.96 -11.65 -9.65
CA LEU A 12 6.87 -12.02 -8.23
C LEU A 12 5.59 -12.79 -7.87
N GLY A 13 4.62 -12.85 -8.78
CA GLY A 13 3.31 -13.40 -8.46
C GLY A 13 3.14 -14.88 -8.80
N PRO A 14 2.50 -15.69 -7.94
CA PRO A 14 2.10 -17.05 -8.32
C PRO A 14 1.04 -17.09 -9.44
N ASP A 15 0.38 -15.96 -9.71
CA ASP A 15 -0.52 -15.74 -10.82
C ASP A 15 0.21 -15.30 -12.10
N ASP A 16 1.50 -14.98 -12.02
CA ASP A 16 2.33 -14.63 -13.16
C ASP A 16 2.97 -15.90 -13.75
N PRO A 17 2.71 -16.24 -15.03
CA PRO A 17 3.29 -17.44 -15.64
C PRO A 17 4.83 -17.42 -15.72
N LEU A 18 5.45 -16.26 -15.51
CA LEU A 18 6.90 -16.08 -15.51
C LEU A 18 7.48 -15.93 -14.09
N GLU A 19 6.73 -16.26 -13.03
CA GLU A 19 7.18 -16.19 -11.63
C GLU A 19 8.65 -16.65 -11.44
N GLY A 20 9.44 -15.82 -10.77
CA GLY A 20 10.85 -16.06 -10.49
C GLY A 20 11.81 -15.72 -11.64
N GLN A 21 11.30 -15.36 -12.81
CA GLN A 21 12.12 -14.88 -13.93
C GLN A 21 12.29 -13.35 -13.89
N CYS A 22 13.33 -12.87 -14.57
CA CYS A 22 13.55 -11.45 -14.79
C CYS A 22 12.85 -11.01 -16.08
N PHE A 23 12.31 -9.79 -16.08
CA PHE A 23 11.90 -9.13 -17.32
C PHE A 23 13.11 -8.96 -18.23
N LEU A 24 12.89 -9.04 -19.54
CA LEU A 24 13.93 -8.88 -20.55
C LEU A 24 14.36 -7.41 -20.66
N PRO A 25 15.64 -7.12 -20.96
CA PRO A 25 16.10 -5.73 -21.12
C PRO A 25 15.33 -4.95 -22.21
N GLU A 26 14.90 -5.61 -23.28
CA GLU A 26 14.09 -5.01 -24.35
C GLU A 26 12.64 -4.68 -23.95
N GLU A 27 12.17 -5.21 -22.83
CA GLU A 27 10.84 -4.89 -22.27
C GLU A 27 10.88 -3.61 -21.41
N VAL A 28 12.05 -3.00 -21.23
CA VAL A 28 12.22 -1.79 -20.43
C VAL A 28 11.97 -0.53 -21.25
N ILE A 29 11.01 0.26 -20.82
CA ILE A 29 10.72 1.61 -21.32
C ILE A 29 11.08 2.63 -20.24
N TRP A 30 12.00 3.53 -20.57
CA TRP A 30 12.40 4.63 -19.70
C TRP A 30 11.48 5.83 -19.91
N ILE A 31 11.06 6.44 -18.80
CA ILE A 31 10.12 7.55 -18.78
C ILE A 31 10.67 8.67 -17.89
N ASP A 32 10.83 9.87 -18.44
CA ASP A 32 11.27 11.07 -17.74
C ASP A 32 10.49 12.27 -18.28
N ASN A 33 9.61 12.87 -17.47
CA ASN A 33 8.78 13.99 -17.93
C ASN A 33 9.54 15.31 -18.12
N ALA A 34 10.83 15.37 -17.77
CA ALA A 34 11.71 16.46 -18.13
C ALA A 34 12.38 16.24 -19.51
N ALA A 35 12.28 15.04 -20.09
CA ALA A 35 12.90 14.71 -21.37
C ALA A 35 12.16 15.34 -22.58
N PRO A 36 12.85 15.57 -23.72
CA PRO A 36 12.21 16.04 -24.95
C PRO A 36 11.17 15.05 -25.51
N CYS A 37 9.97 15.53 -25.81
CA CYS A 37 8.90 14.71 -26.38
C CYS A 37 9.06 14.42 -27.89
N PRO A 38 8.59 13.25 -28.38
CA PRO A 38 7.92 12.18 -27.61
C PRO A 38 8.88 11.25 -26.85
N GLY A 39 10.19 11.32 -27.12
CA GLY A 39 11.18 10.33 -26.67
C GLY A 39 11.05 9.00 -27.42
N LEU A 40 12.07 8.14 -27.32
CA LEU A 40 12.06 6.79 -27.90
C LEU A 40 11.84 5.68 -26.85
N GLY A 41 11.79 6.03 -25.57
CA GLY A 41 11.65 5.07 -24.48
C GLY A 41 12.94 4.35 -24.12
N THR A 42 14.08 4.75 -24.69
CA THR A 42 15.41 4.23 -24.32
C THR A 42 15.98 5.02 -23.16
N GLN A 43 17.05 4.52 -22.54
CA GLN A 43 17.69 5.22 -21.42
C GLN A 43 18.27 6.59 -21.84
N GLU A 44 18.83 6.68 -23.05
CA GLU A 44 19.40 7.92 -23.60
C GLU A 44 18.34 8.88 -24.15
N GLU A 45 17.19 8.34 -24.60
CA GLU A 45 16.06 9.12 -25.11
C GLU A 45 14.75 8.67 -24.45
N PRO A 46 14.55 8.95 -23.13
CA PRO A 46 13.36 8.53 -22.40
C PRO A 46 12.08 9.09 -23.00
N ALA A 47 10.99 8.34 -22.90
CA ALA A 47 9.66 8.86 -23.21
C ALA A 47 9.29 9.97 -22.22
N CYS A 48 8.65 11.03 -22.70
CA CYS A 48 8.33 12.19 -21.84
C CYS A 48 6.98 12.11 -21.12
N SER A 49 6.16 11.10 -21.42
CA SER A 49 4.76 11.01 -20.97
C SER A 49 4.43 9.58 -20.57
N LEU A 50 4.05 9.41 -19.31
CA LEU A 50 3.65 8.12 -18.75
C LEU A 50 2.31 7.67 -19.36
N GLN A 51 1.38 8.60 -19.53
CA GLN A 51 0.09 8.32 -20.16
C GLN A 51 0.26 7.89 -21.61
N SER A 52 1.16 8.53 -22.36
CA SER A 52 1.41 8.17 -23.76
C SER A 52 1.98 6.76 -23.88
N VAL A 53 2.91 6.38 -23.01
CA VAL A 53 3.46 5.00 -22.97
C VAL A 53 2.40 3.99 -22.54
N ALA A 54 1.63 4.27 -21.47
CA ALA A 54 0.56 3.38 -21.04
C ALA A 54 -0.48 3.13 -22.14
N ALA A 55 -0.79 4.16 -22.95
CA ALA A 55 -1.72 4.05 -24.06
C ALA A 55 -1.22 3.21 -25.25
N THR A 56 0.09 2.91 -25.33
CA THR A 56 0.63 2.00 -26.35
C THR A 56 0.60 0.53 -25.92
N LEU A 57 0.43 0.26 -24.63
CA LEU A 57 0.36 -1.11 -24.11
C LEU A 57 -1.02 -1.71 -24.38
N GLY A 58 -1.04 -3.01 -24.70
CA GLY A 58 -2.23 -3.77 -24.99
C GLY A 58 -2.22 -5.16 -24.33
N PRO A 59 -3.32 -5.93 -24.49
CA PRO A 59 -3.40 -7.29 -23.97
C PRO A 59 -2.28 -8.18 -24.53
N GLY A 60 -1.65 -8.94 -23.65
CA GLY A 60 -0.51 -9.82 -23.92
C GLY A 60 0.85 -9.16 -23.72
N ASP A 61 0.92 -7.84 -23.53
CA ASP A 61 2.18 -7.16 -23.33
C ASP A 61 2.79 -7.49 -21.96
N VAL A 62 4.11 -7.60 -21.96
CA VAL A 62 4.97 -7.73 -20.78
C VAL A 62 5.98 -6.59 -20.83
N THR A 63 5.95 -5.69 -19.86
CA THR A 63 6.74 -4.44 -19.95
C THR A 63 7.17 -3.93 -18.58
N VAL A 64 8.36 -3.34 -18.51
CA VAL A 64 8.86 -2.58 -17.36
C VAL A 64 8.87 -1.09 -17.70
N LEU A 65 8.17 -0.28 -16.92
CA LEU A 65 8.21 1.17 -16.98
C LEU A 65 9.16 1.68 -15.90
N ARG A 66 10.31 2.23 -16.29
CA ARG A 66 11.23 2.90 -15.36
C ARG A 66 10.95 4.39 -15.36
N ILE A 67 10.35 4.86 -14.29
CA ILE A 67 9.89 6.25 -14.15
C ILE A 67 10.92 7.05 -13.35
N ALA A 68 11.52 8.05 -13.97
CA ALA A 68 12.47 8.94 -13.33
C ALA A 68 11.77 9.91 -12.37
N GLY A 69 12.43 10.24 -11.27
CA GLY A 69 12.05 11.36 -10.42
C GLY A 69 12.38 12.71 -11.05
N GLY A 70 12.05 13.78 -10.32
CA GLY A 70 12.23 15.15 -10.79
C GLY A 70 10.91 15.91 -10.82
N MET A 71 10.45 16.31 -11.99
CA MET A 71 9.18 17.01 -12.12
C MET A 71 8.02 16.04 -11.82
N PRO A 72 6.92 16.47 -11.18
CA PRO A 72 5.77 15.59 -10.97
C PRO A 72 5.04 15.23 -12.28
N TYR A 73 4.59 13.98 -12.38
CA TYR A 73 3.72 13.50 -13.46
C TYR A 73 2.28 13.84 -13.12
N ALA A 74 1.65 14.69 -13.95
CA ALA A 74 0.27 15.14 -13.76
C ALA A 74 -0.74 14.38 -14.63
N GLU A 75 -0.36 13.21 -15.12
CA GLU A 75 -1.13 12.45 -16.11
C GLU A 75 -1.81 11.23 -15.48
N ARG A 76 -2.89 10.78 -16.13
CA ARG A 76 -3.56 9.52 -15.78
C ARG A 76 -2.99 8.38 -16.63
N ALA A 77 -2.46 7.35 -15.98
CA ALA A 77 -2.00 6.14 -16.66
C ALA A 77 -3.04 5.02 -16.50
N VAL A 78 -3.45 4.42 -17.63
CA VAL A 78 -4.45 3.36 -17.66
C VAL A 78 -3.81 2.10 -18.26
N PHE A 79 -3.90 1.00 -17.52
CA PHE A 79 -3.39 -0.31 -17.88
C PHE A 79 -4.58 -1.26 -17.92
N ALA A 80 -5.03 -1.63 -19.12
CA ALA A 80 -6.30 -2.32 -19.31
C ALA A 80 -6.17 -3.57 -20.19
N GLY A 81 -6.71 -4.68 -19.71
CA GLY A 81 -6.63 -5.98 -20.35
C GLY A 81 -5.61 -6.90 -19.68
N GLU A 82 -5.54 -8.14 -20.16
CA GLU A 82 -4.61 -9.16 -19.69
C GLU A 82 -3.17 -8.79 -20.08
N MET A 83 -2.47 -8.03 -19.25
CA MET A 83 -1.08 -7.60 -19.46
C MET A 83 -0.28 -7.71 -18.16
N THR A 84 1.04 -7.79 -18.27
CA THR A 84 1.95 -7.75 -17.12
C THR A 84 2.81 -6.49 -17.19
N VAL A 85 2.69 -5.62 -16.19
CA VAL A 85 3.44 -4.36 -16.14
C VAL A 85 4.16 -4.20 -14.81
N ALA A 86 5.46 -3.93 -14.86
CA ALA A 86 6.25 -3.50 -13.71
C ALA A 86 6.53 -2.00 -13.80
N ILE A 87 6.12 -1.21 -12.82
CA ILE A 87 6.32 0.23 -12.73
C ILE A 87 7.33 0.49 -11.61
N ILE A 88 8.54 0.89 -11.98
CA ILE A 88 9.68 1.04 -11.06
C ILE A 88 10.10 2.50 -11.02
N GLY A 89 9.99 3.12 -9.87
CA GLY A 89 10.47 4.47 -9.65
C GLY A 89 11.98 4.55 -9.46
N VAL A 90 12.59 5.59 -10.01
CA VAL A 90 14.02 5.89 -9.90
C VAL A 90 14.20 7.32 -9.45
N GLY A 91 14.61 7.54 -8.20
CA GLY A 91 14.79 8.88 -7.64
C GLY A 91 13.49 9.53 -7.17
N ASP A 92 12.58 8.75 -6.58
CA ASP A 92 11.34 9.19 -5.94
C ASP A 92 10.35 9.91 -6.86
N PRO A 93 9.92 9.30 -7.98
CA PRO A 93 8.93 9.90 -8.87
C PRO A 93 7.62 10.18 -8.16
N VAL A 94 7.08 11.38 -8.41
CA VAL A 94 5.82 11.85 -7.85
C VAL A 94 4.76 11.90 -8.95
N ILE A 95 3.66 11.20 -8.74
CA ILE A 95 2.45 11.26 -9.56
C ILE A 95 1.45 12.14 -8.82
N SER A 96 1.22 13.35 -9.33
CA SER A 96 0.41 14.37 -8.67
C SER A 96 -0.37 15.19 -9.69
N GLY A 97 -1.69 15.17 -9.56
CA GLY A 97 -2.63 15.85 -10.44
C GLY A 97 -2.81 17.31 -10.05
N HIS A 98 -3.00 18.16 -11.05
CA HIS A 98 -3.42 19.54 -10.80
C HIS A 98 -4.95 19.60 -10.66
N PRO A 99 -5.51 20.29 -9.63
CA PRO A 99 -6.96 20.37 -9.40
C PRO A 99 -7.77 20.90 -10.58
N MET A 100 -7.12 21.57 -11.54
CA MET A 100 -7.76 22.11 -12.74
C MET A 100 -7.54 21.34 -14.04
N GLN A 101 -6.60 20.38 -14.11
CA GLN A 101 -6.11 19.88 -15.41
C GLN A 101 -6.40 18.40 -15.70
N GLN A 102 -6.38 17.55 -14.67
CA GLN A 102 -6.87 16.16 -14.66
C GLN A 102 -6.40 15.50 -13.36
N ALA A 103 -7.08 14.43 -12.97
CA ALA A 103 -6.70 13.62 -11.82
C ALA A 103 -5.61 12.63 -12.23
N ALA A 104 -4.40 12.77 -11.67
CA ALA A 104 -3.32 11.81 -11.87
C ALA A 104 -3.56 10.58 -10.97
N THR A 105 -3.42 9.40 -11.55
CA THR A 105 -3.74 8.12 -10.89
C THR A 105 -3.24 6.97 -11.76
N PHE A 106 -3.02 5.81 -11.15
CA PHE A 106 -2.90 4.55 -11.86
C PHE A 106 -4.22 3.81 -11.85
N ASN A 107 -4.67 3.37 -13.03
CA ASN A 107 -5.87 2.57 -13.18
C ASN A 107 -5.54 1.23 -13.83
N PHE A 108 -5.64 0.15 -13.06
CA PHE A 108 -5.43 -1.22 -13.51
C PHE A 108 -6.78 -1.91 -13.68
N SER A 109 -7.02 -2.49 -14.85
CA SER A 109 -8.31 -3.14 -15.14
C SER A 109 -8.20 -4.34 -16.07
N GLY A 110 -9.16 -5.27 -15.96
CA GLY A 110 -9.41 -6.27 -16.99
C GLY A 110 -8.36 -7.38 -17.09
N GLY A 111 -7.84 -7.84 -15.96
CA GLY A 111 -6.88 -8.95 -15.88
C GLY A 111 -5.42 -8.52 -15.84
N ALA A 112 -5.13 -7.25 -15.55
CA ALA A 112 -3.75 -6.78 -15.46
C ALA A 112 -3.04 -7.38 -14.24
N ILE A 113 -1.77 -7.76 -14.41
CA ILE A 113 -0.84 -8.08 -13.33
C ILE A 113 0.13 -6.91 -13.23
N ALA A 114 0.08 -6.19 -12.13
CA ALA A 114 0.87 -4.98 -11.92
C ALA A 114 1.81 -5.10 -10.72
N TYR A 115 3.05 -4.69 -10.92
CA TYR A 115 4.05 -4.52 -9.86
C TYR A 115 4.40 -3.04 -9.79
N VAL A 116 4.17 -2.36 -8.67
CA VAL A 116 4.49 -0.94 -8.47
C VAL A 116 5.52 -0.85 -7.36
N GLN A 117 6.67 -0.25 -7.64
CA GLN A 117 7.74 -0.11 -6.65
C GLN A 117 8.35 1.28 -6.66
N GLY A 118 8.52 1.91 -5.49
CA GLY A 118 9.26 3.17 -5.37
C GLY A 118 8.55 4.36 -6.01
N VAL A 119 7.22 4.39 -6.00
CA VAL A 119 6.44 5.47 -6.65
C VAL A 119 5.56 6.19 -5.62
N ASN A 120 5.50 7.52 -5.73
CA ASN A 120 4.72 8.36 -4.82
C ASN A 120 3.48 8.91 -5.53
N LEU A 121 2.28 8.44 -5.19
CA LEU A 121 0.99 8.95 -5.68
C LEU A 121 0.40 9.92 -4.65
N VAL A 122 0.71 11.21 -4.82
CA VAL A 122 0.50 12.23 -3.78
C VAL A 122 -0.32 13.40 -4.28
N GLY A 123 -1.32 13.83 -3.49
CA GLY A 123 -1.96 15.12 -3.70
C GLY A 123 -2.91 15.14 -4.89
N ASN A 124 -3.73 14.10 -5.08
CA ASN A 124 -4.66 14.00 -6.21
C ASN A 124 -6.10 14.35 -5.79
N PRO A 125 -6.53 15.63 -5.78
CA PRO A 125 -7.73 16.11 -5.06
C PRO A 125 -9.08 15.67 -5.64
N LEU A 126 -9.09 15.02 -6.81
CA LEU A 126 -10.32 14.67 -7.53
C LEU A 126 -10.38 13.18 -7.91
N THR A 127 -9.54 12.34 -7.29
CA THR A 127 -9.44 10.91 -7.61
C THR A 127 -8.83 10.13 -6.45
N HIS A 128 -8.83 8.81 -6.61
CA HIS A 128 -8.06 7.87 -5.82
C HIS A 128 -6.59 7.89 -6.23
N GLY A 129 -5.69 7.45 -5.34
CA GLY A 129 -4.30 7.23 -5.69
C GLY A 129 -4.18 6.13 -6.75
N ILE A 130 -4.58 4.91 -6.39
CA ILE A 130 -4.63 3.75 -7.30
C ILE A 130 -6.07 3.23 -7.42
N MET A 131 -6.47 2.90 -8.64
CA MET A 131 -7.73 2.24 -8.96
C MET A 131 -7.46 0.83 -9.49
N CYS A 132 -8.20 -0.16 -9.00
CA CYS A 132 -8.08 -1.55 -9.40
C CYS A 132 -9.45 -2.15 -9.78
N SER A 133 -9.51 -2.97 -10.82
CA SER A 133 -10.70 -3.74 -11.19
C SER A 133 -10.30 -5.05 -11.87
N LEU A 134 -10.70 -6.20 -11.31
CA LEU A 134 -10.42 -7.52 -11.90
C LEU A 134 -8.92 -7.71 -12.21
N SER A 135 -8.04 -7.30 -11.30
CA SER A 135 -6.59 -7.24 -11.53
C SER A 135 -5.82 -7.69 -10.29
N THR A 136 -4.56 -8.08 -10.48
CA THR A 136 -3.61 -8.33 -9.39
C THR A 136 -2.66 -7.16 -9.29
N LEU A 137 -2.53 -6.58 -8.11
CA LEU A 137 -1.64 -5.45 -7.86
C LEU A 137 -0.71 -5.75 -6.69
N ARG A 138 0.58 -5.61 -6.93
CA ARG A 138 1.63 -5.67 -5.91
C ARG A 138 2.25 -4.29 -5.77
N VAL A 139 2.23 -3.72 -4.58
CA VAL A 139 2.80 -2.40 -4.31
C VAL A 139 3.85 -2.54 -3.22
N GLN A 140 5.05 -2.06 -3.52
CA GLN A 140 6.19 -2.11 -2.61
C GLN A 140 6.86 -0.75 -2.49
N ASP A 141 7.35 -0.41 -1.30
CA ASP A 141 8.23 0.76 -1.10
C ASP A 141 7.64 2.06 -1.69
N SER A 142 6.32 2.28 -1.54
CA SER A 142 5.58 3.34 -2.24
C SER A 142 4.73 4.16 -1.27
N GLU A 143 4.46 5.41 -1.63
CA GLU A 143 3.56 6.29 -0.87
C GLU A 143 2.30 6.62 -1.66
N ILE A 144 1.13 6.52 -1.02
CA ILE A 144 -0.18 6.86 -1.59
C ILE A 144 -0.90 7.79 -0.62
N ARG A 145 -0.76 9.09 -0.82
CA ARG A 145 -1.12 10.07 0.23
C ARG A 145 -1.85 11.31 -0.26
N ASN A 146 -2.64 11.91 0.63
CA ASN A 146 -3.30 13.20 0.40
C ASN A 146 -4.13 13.23 -0.89
N ASN A 147 -4.76 12.10 -1.25
CA ASN A 147 -5.65 12.03 -2.39
C ASN A 147 -7.07 12.41 -1.95
N GLY A 148 -7.83 13.04 -2.85
CA GLY A 148 -9.18 13.52 -2.54
C GLY A 148 -10.23 12.41 -2.46
N GLY A 149 -9.88 11.19 -2.89
CA GLY A 149 -10.66 9.99 -2.61
C GLY A 149 -9.86 9.03 -1.74
N TRP A 150 -10.04 7.73 -1.97
CA TRP A 150 -9.23 6.68 -1.35
C TRP A 150 -7.76 6.68 -1.76
N GLY A 151 -6.90 6.15 -0.90
CA GLY A 151 -5.54 5.78 -1.30
C GLY A 151 -5.56 4.72 -2.41
N LEU A 152 -6.16 3.57 -2.12
CA LEU A 152 -6.42 2.51 -3.11
C LEU A 152 -7.89 2.12 -3.08
N PHE A 153 -8.51 2.14 -4.25
CA PHE A 153 -9.91 1.78 -4.43
C PHE A 153 -10.08 0.66 -5.46
N ASP A 154 -10.80 -0.38 -5.09
CA ASP A 154 -11.22 -1.42 -6.01
C ASP A 154 -12.66 -1.21 -6.49
N PHE A 155 -12.93 -1.33 -7.79
CA PHE A 155 -14.29 -1.28 -8.34
C PHE A 155 -14.93 -2.66 -8.42
N ASP A 156 -14.08 -3.66 -8.66
CA ASP A 156 -14.39 -5.07 -8.84
C ASP A 156 -13.30 -5.87 -8.10
N PRO A 157 -13.50 -7.17 -7.82
CA PRO A 157 -12.52 -7.98 -7.12
C PRO A 157 -11.09 -7.77 -7.59
N CYS A 158 -10.19 -7.48 -6.66
CA CYS A 158 -8.76 -7.39 -6.90
C CYS A 158 -7.99 -8.23 -5.89
N THR A 159 -6.83 -8.73 -6.30
CA THR A 159 -5.84 -9.33 -5.41
C THR A 159 -4.76 -8.29 -5.14
N LEU A 160 -4.63 -7.86 -3.90
CA LEU A 160 -3.73 -6.79 -3.47
C LEU A 160 -2.63 -7.36 -2.55
N ASP A 161 -1.37 -7.13 -2.90
CA ASP A 161 -0.21 -7.42 -2.04
C ASP A 161 0.57 -6.13 -1.80
N LEU A 162 0.48 -5.60 -0.58
CA LEU A 162 1.03 -4.31 -0.20
C LEU A 162 2.10 -4.53 0.86
N GLU A 163 3.34 -4.18 0.55
CA GLU A 163 4.47 -4.36 1.44
C GLU A 163 5.26 -3.04 1.56
N ARG A 164 5.67 -2.64 2.77
CA ARG A 164 6.45 -1.39 2.97
C ARG A 164 5.84 -0.18 2.26
N THR A 165 4.51 -0.11 2.28
CA THR A 165 3.74 0.93 1.58
C THR A 165 3.06 1.82 2.61
N VAL A 166 3.07 3.12 2.37
CA VAL A 166 2.40 4.12 3.22
C VAL A 166 1.15 4.62 2.51
N ILE A 167 0.00 4.49 3.16
CA ILE A 167 -1.30 4.94 2.67
C ILE A 167 -1.90 5.88 3.71
N ALA A 168 -1.77 7.19 3.48
CA ALA A 168 -2.07 8.14 4.54
C ALA A 168 -2.65 9.49 4.09
N GLY A 169 -3.48 10.08 4.94
CA GLY A 169 -4.04 11.42 4.69
C GLY A 169 -5.01 11.49 3.52
N ASN A 170 -5.60 10.37 3.09
CA ASN A 170 -6.56 10.35 1.99
C ASN A 170 -7.98 10.70 2.50
N ASP A 171 -8.69 11.57 1.78
CA ASP A 171 -9.92 12.23 2.29
C ASP A 171 -11.07 11.23 2.53
N ASP A 172 -11.30 10.28 1.61
CA ASP A 172 -12.41 9.31 1.76
C ASP A 172 -12.02 8.15 2.69
N GLY A 173 -10.81 7.60 2.55
CA GLY A 173 -10.36 6.40 3.25
C GLY A 173 -9.01 5.88 2.74
N GLY A 174 -8.42 4.89 3.41
CA GLY A 174 -7.11 4.36 3.03
C GLY A 174 -7.21 3.30 1.93
N LEU A 175 -7.81 2.16 2.28
CA LEU A 175 -7.92 0.97 1.45
C LEU A 175 -9.37 0.47 1.38
N ARG A 176 -9.87 0.21 0.17
CA ARG A 176 -11.12 -0.55 -0.03
C ARG A 176 -10.81 -1.85 -0.77
N VAL A 177 -11.35 -2.96 -0.26
CA VAL A 177 -11.28 -4.29 -0.88
C VAL A 177 -12.65 -4.95 -0.82
N SER A 178 -13.13 -5.44 -1.96
CA SER A 178 -14.48 -5.92 -2.18
C SER A 178 -14.46 -7.19 -3.03
N GLN A 179 -14.83 -8.32 -2.42
CA GLN A 179 -14.84 -9.65 -3.03
C GLN A 179 -13.45 -10.14 -3.52
N GLY A 180 -12.38 -9.48 -3.07
CA GLY A 180 -11.00 -9.77 -3.42
C GLY A 180 -10.16 -10.24 -2.24
N GLU A 181 -8.85 -10.13 -2.39
CA GLU A 181 -7.85 -10.55 -1.40
C GLU A 181 -6.94 -9.39 -1.04
N LEU A 182 -6.59 -9.27 0.25
CA LEU A 182 -5.63 -8.29 0.75
C LEU A 182 -4.53 -8.99 1.52
N ARG A 183 -3.27 -8.80 1.10
CA ARG A 183 -2.09 -9.02 1.92
C ARG A 183 -1.46 -7.66 2.23
N LEU A 184 -1.36 -7.31 3.51
CA LEU A 184 -0.80 -6.03 3.97
C LEU A 184 0.31 -6.32 4.99
N VAL A 185 1.57 -6.02 4.65
CA VAL A 185 2.74 -6.42 5.45
C VAL A 185 3.71 -5.27 5.62
N ASN A 186 4.15 -5.02 6.86
CA ASN A 186 5.09 -3.92 7.15
C ASN A 186 4.61 -2.61 6.50
N ALA A 187 3.31 -2.32 6.59
CA ALA A 187 2.69 -1.20 5.90
C ALA A 187 1.97 -0.28 6.88
N THR A 188 1.73 0.94 6.42
CA THR A 188 1.07 1.98 7.19
C THR A 188 -0.24 2.39 6.52
N VAL A 189 -1.32 2.41 7.29
CA VAL A 189 -2.62 2.98 6.89
C VAL A 189 -3.08 3.96 7.96
N GLY A 190 -2.78 5.24 7.77
CA GLY A 190 -3.00 6.23 8.84
C GLY A 190 -3.52 7.59 8.40
N LEU A 191 -4.19 8.30 9.31
CA LEU A 191 -4.80 9.61 9.06
C LEU A 191 -5.76 9.66 7.84
N ASN A 192 -6.38 8.55 7.46
CA ASN A 192 -7.35 8.53 6.36
C ASN A 192 -8.77 8.79 6.87
N GLY A 193 -9.66 9.21 5.96
CA GLY A 193 -11.08 9.45 6.25
C GLY A 193 -11.40 10.82 6.85
N GLN A 194 -10.40 11.70 6.99
CA GLN A 194 -10.55 13.03 7.59
C GLN A 194 -11.52 13.91 6.77
N GLY A 195 -12.79 13.93 7.17
CA GLY A 195 -13.85 14.67 6.47
C GLY A 195 -14.62 13.85 5.40
N GLY A 196 -14.27 12.58 5.23
CA GLY A 196 -14.97 11.62 4.38
C GLY A 196 -16.03 10.80 5.14
N ASN A 197 -16.78 9.98 4.40
CA ASN A 197 -17.74 9.02 4.96
C ASN A 197 -17.19 7.58 4.94
N SER A 198 -15.89 7.37 5.18
CA SER A 198 -15.35 6.00 5.23
C SER A 198 -14.41 5.75 6.41
N THR A 199 -13.36 4.95 6.26
CA THR A 199 -12.51 4.37 7.31
C THR A 199 -11.09 4.17 6.77
N GLY A 200 -10.14 3.79 7.62
CA GLY A 200 -8.80 3.38 7.21
C GLY A 200 -8.82 2.23 6.19
N ILE A 201 -9.42 1.10 6.54
CA ILE A 201 -9.51 -0.12 5.72
C ILE A 201 -10.95 -0.63 5.72
N ARG A 202 -11.51 -0.83 4.53
CA ARG A 202 -12.86 -1.37 4.34
C ARG A 202 -12.82 -2.69 3.59
N LEU A 203 -13.27 -3.76 4.24
CA LEU A 203 -13.27 -5.13 3.72
C LEU A 203 -14.72 -5.61 3.47
N LEU A 204 -15.07 -5.86 2.20
CA LEU A 204 -16.44 -6.20 1.78
C LEU A 204 -16.46 -7.58 1.09
N ASN A 205 -16.79 -8.63 1.84
CA ASN A 205 -16.72 -10.03 1.39
C ASN A 205 -15.33 -10.42 0.89
N ALA A 206 -14.28 -9.86 1.52
CA ALA A 206 -12.89 -10.04 1.14
C ALA A 206 -12.16 -10.95 2.14
N ASP A 207 -11.10 -11.60 1.68
CA ASP A 207 -10.13 -12.28 2.55
C ASP A 207 -8.92 -11.37 2.80
N ALA A 208 -8.49 -11.24 4.06
CA ALA A 208 -7.44 -10.31 4.45
C ALA A 208 -6.39 -10.98 5.36
N ALA A 209 -5.11 -10.83 5.01
CA ALA A 209 -3.97 -11.16 5.85
C ALA A 209 -3.17 -9.88 6.13
N ILE A 210 -3.32 -9.34 7.33
CA ILE A 210 -2.63 -8.12 7.77
C ILE A 210 -1.63 -8.45 8.86
N LEU A 211 -0.36 -8.17 8.59
CA LEU A 211 0.76 -8.59 9.42
C LEU A 211 1.73 -7.44 9.64
N TYR A 212 2.16 -7.22 10.90
CA TYR A 212 3.19 -6.23 11.23
C TYR A 212 2.91 -4.84 10.62
N SER A 213 1.66 -4.40 10.67
CA SER A 213 1.23 -3.15 10.04
C SER A 213 0.70 -2.16 11.08
N THR A 214 0.88 -0.87 10.81
CA THR A 214 0.38 0.21 11.66
C THR A 214 -0.84 0.85 11.02
N ILE A 215 -2.00 0.69 11.64
CA ILE A 215 -3.28 1.25 11.20
C ILE A 215 -3.72 2.24 12.27
N ALA A 216 -3.39 3.52 12.09
CA ALA A 216 -3.35 4.49 13.18
C ALA A 216 -3.93 5.87 12.81
N GLY A 217 -4.72 6.45 13.70
CA GLY A 217 -5.20 7.84 13.58
C GLY A 217 -6.15 8.10 12.42
N ASN A 218 -6.73 7.04 11.83
CA ASN A 218 -7.85 7.20 10.90
C ASN A 218 -9.07 7.78 11.64
N ASP A 219 -9.94 8.48 10.92
CA ASP A 219 -11.15 9.13 11.48
C ASP A 219 -12.34 8.74 10.62
N GLY A 220 -12.93 7.60 10.98
CA GLY A 220 -13.96 7.00 10.16
C GLY A 220 -15.35 7.45 10.60
N SER A 221 -16.30 7.56 9.68
CA SER A 221 -17.70 7.86 10.05
C SER A 221 -18.37 6.76 10.90
N GLY A 222 -17.76 5.57 10.95
CA GLY A 222 -18.17 4.41 11.75
C GLY A 222 -17.05 3.99 12.71
N SER A 223 -16.41 2.85 12.42
CA SER A 223 -15.15 2.47 13.09
C SER A 223 -13.98 3.10 12.34
N ASP A 224 -13.04 3.67 13.09
CA ASP A 224 -12.01 4.53 12.50
C ASP A 224 -11.07 3.81 11.54
N SER A 225 -10.61 2.62 11.92
CA SER A 225 -9.51 1.97 11.22
C SER A 225 -9.93 0.78 10.36
N ILE A 226 -10.84 -0.08 10.83
CA ILE A 226 -11.25 -1.27 10.06
C ILE A 226 -12.77 -1.46 10.13
N GLU A 227 -13.40 -1.48 8.96
CA GLU A 227 -14.82 -1.83 8.73
C GLU A 227 -14.90 -3.15 7.95
N CYS A 228 -15.79 -4.06 8.36
CA CYS A 228 -15.92 -5.38 7.75
C CYS A 228 -17.38 -5.71 7.42
N VAL A 229 -17.62 -6.22 6.22
CA VAL A 229 -18.92 -6.82 5.85
C VAL A 229 -18.65 -8.16 5.23
N GLY A 230 -18.84 -9.25 5.99
CA GLY A 230 -18.60 -10.61 5.49
C GLY A 230 -17.14 -10.93 5.17
N ALA A 231 -16.19 -10.21 5.80
CA ALA A 231 -14.76 -10.43 5.60
C ALA A 231 -14.23 -11.62 6.44
N SER A 232 -13.16 -12.26 5.98
CA SER A 232 -12.42 -13.32 6.70
C SER A 232 -10.91 -13.09 6.63
N GLY A 233 -10.15 -13.87 7.41
CA GLY A 233 -8.69 -13.88 7.35
C GLY A 233 -8.03 -13.67 8.71
N THR A 234 -6.89 -12.97 8.74
CA THR A 234 -6.02 -12.84 9.92
C THR A 234 -5.52 -11.41 10.12
N LEU A 235 -5.46 -10.97 11.38
CA LEU A 235 -4.75 -9.77 11.83
C LEU A 235 -3.71 -10.20 12.88
N ARG A 236 -2.42 -10.04 12.60
CA ARG A 236 -1.37 -10.39 13.55
C ARG A 236 -0.25 -9.35 13.67
N ASN A 237 0.24 -9.16 14.89
CA ASN A 237 1.38 -8.27 15.19
C ASN A 237 1.14 -6.80 14.76
N ASN A 238 -0.10 -6.33 14.73
CA ASN A 238 -0.45 -4.98 14.26
C ASN A 238 -0.65 -3.98 15.40
N ILE A 239 -0.46 -2.70 15.09
CA ILE A 239 -1.03 -1.58 15.86
C ILE A 239 -2.32 -1.16 15.17
N ILE A 240 -3.44 -1.12 15.91
CA ILE A 240 -4.75 -0.71 15.36
C ILE A 240 -5.42 0.28 16.33
N THR A 241 -5.27 1.57 16.02
CA THR A 241 -5.84 2.67 16.83
C THR A 241 -6.43 3.74 15.94
N GLY A 242 -7.43 4.44 16.43
CA GLY A 242 -8.22 5.42 15.69
C GLY A 242 -8.19 6.72 16.45
N LEU A 243 -8.65 7.82 15.83
CA LEU A 243 -8.85 9.05 16.58
C LEU A 243 -9.79 8.83 17.77
N GLN A 244 -10.74 7.90 17.64
CA GLN A 244 -11.70 7.49 18.64
C GLN A 244 -11.82 5.95 18.68
N ALA A 245 -11.85 5.41 19.90
CA ALA A 245 -12.17 3.99 20.09
C ALA A 245 -13.69 3.76 20.00
N PRO A 246 -14.15 2.60 19.50
CA PRO A 246 -13.35 1.48 18.98
C PRO A 246 -12.94 1.66 17.52
N SER A 247 -11.71 1.28 17.19
CA SER A 247 -11.18 1.40 15.82
C SER A 247 -11.56 0.28 14.87
N ILE A 248 -12.14 -0.80 15.39
CA ILE A 248 -12.49 -2.01 14.63
C ILE A 248 -13.99 -2.27 14.84
N GLU A 249 -14.70 -2.45 13.73
CA GLU A 249 -16.13 -2.77 13.75
C GLU A 249 -16.38 -4.19 14.29
N LEU A 250 -17.51 -4.39 14.97
CA LEU A 250 -17.89 -5.71 15.50
C LEU A 250 -18.03 -6.77 14.40
N ASP A 251 -18.44 -6.39 13.20
CA ASP A 251 -18.60 -7.32 12.07
C ASP A 251 -17.26 -7.90 11.58
N CYS A 252 -16.13 -7.42 12.10
CA CYS A 252 -14.81 -8.01 11.90
C CYS A 252 -14.53 -9.26 12.77
N PHE A 253 -15.46 -9.72 13.61
CA PHE A 253 -15.30 -10.96 14.41
C PHE A 253 -14.84 -12.22 13.66
N PRO A 254 -15.18 -12.43 12.37
CA PRO A 254 -14.65 -13.58 11.64
C PRO A 254 -13.15 -13.53 11.35
N LEU A 255 -12.49 -12.37 11.52
CA LEU A 255 -11.03 -12.27 11.43
C LEU A 255 -10.37 -12.92 12.65
N LEU A 256 -9.35 -13.73 12.42
CA LEU A 256 -8.52 -14.30 13.49
C LEU A 256 -7.50 -13.25 13.92
N MET A 257 -7.62 -12.75 15.15
CA MET A 257 -6.76 -11.71 15.70
C MET A 257 -5.80 -12.27 16.74
N ASP A 258 -4.50 -12.07 16.55
CA ASP A 258 -3.46 -12.61 17.43
C ASP A 258 -2.30 -11.61 17.63
N HIS A 259 -1.81 -11.42 18.86
CA HIS A 259 -0.65 -10.57 19.16
C HIS A 259 -0.74 -9.13 18.61
N ASN A 260 -1.91 -8.50 18.63
CA ASN A 260 -2.07 -7.10 18.19
C ASN A 260 -2.20 -6.14 19.38
N ALA A 261 -1.75 -4.91 19.21
CA ALA A 261 -2.05 -3.79 20.10
C ALA A 261 -3.21 -2.98 19.50
N MET A 262 -4.36 -2.92 20.19
CA MET A 262 -5.56 -2.25 19.64
C MET A 262 -6.43 -1.56 20.69
N ASP A 263 -7.14 -0.50 20.29
CA ASP A 263 -8.06 0.24 21.17
C ASP A 263 -9.50 -0.32 21.19
N ALA A 264 -9.77 -1.35 20.38
CA ALA A 264 -11.05 -2.02 20.31
C ALA A 264 -11.13 -3.11 21.40
N ALA A 265 -11.53 -2.71 22.61
CA ALA A 265 -11.53 -3.57 23.81
C ALA A 265 -12.28 -4.91 23.65
N ASN A 266 -13.25 -5.01 22.73
CA ASN A 266 -13.98 -6.25 22.44
C ASN A 266 -13.10 -7.35 21.81
N PHE A 267 -11.99 -6.96 21.17
CA PHE A 267 -11.04 -7.84 20.51
C PHE A 267 -9.74 -8.02 21.29
N ALA A 268 -9.48 -7.15 22.27
CA ALA A 268 -8.29 -7.13 23.11
C ALA A 268 -8.30 -8.19 24.24
N SER A 269 -8.48 -9.46 23.88
CA SER A 269 -8.41 -10.61 24.79
C SER A 269 -7.36 -11.63 24.33
N GLY A 270 -6.94 -12.51 25.24
CA GLY A 270 -5.94 -13.52 24.93
C GLY A 270 -4.55 -12.93 24.71
N THR A 271 -4.02 -13.08 23.50
CA THR A 271 -2.70 -12.56 23.06
C THR A 271 -2.76 -11.11 22.61
N ASN A 272 -3.95 -10.54 22.39
CA ASN A 272 -4.11 -9.14 22.01
C ASN A 272 -4.03 -8.24 23.25
N VAL A 273 -3.42 -7.07 23.10
CA VAL A 273 -3.23 -6.07 24.15
C VAL A 273 -4.13 -4.87 23.92
N ALA A 274 -4.90 -4.51 24.95
CA ALA A 274 -5.73 -3.32 24.94
C ALA A 274 -4.86 -2.07 25.11
N VAL A 275 -4.92 -1.14 24.17
CA VAL A 275 -4.27 0.16 24.24
C VAL A 275 -5.30 1.28 24.21
N GLY A 276 -4.86 2.53 24.43
CA GLY A 276 -5.70 3.70 24.25
C GLY A 276 -5.91 4.04 22.78
N ALA A 277 -6.82 4.98 22.52
CA ALA A 277 -6.97 5.61 21.20
C ALA A 277 -5.64 6.24 20.72
N TYR A 278 -5.60 6.59 19.43
CA TYR A 278 -4.44 7.18 18.78
C TYR A 278 -3.86 8.35 19.57
N ASN A 279 -2.53 8.35 19.70
CA ASN A 279 -1.77 9.44 20.29
C ASN A 279 -0.54 9.71 19.42
N GLU A 280 -0.52 10.89 18.79
CA GLU A 280 0.53 11.30 17.87
C GLU A 280 1.94 11.26 18.49
N ILE A 281 2.06 11.40 19.81
CA ILE A 281 3.36 11.40 20.50
C ILE A 281 4.08 10.05 20.43
N TYR A 282 3.39 8.96 20.08
CA TYR A 282 4.00 7.64 19.96
C TYR A 282 4.69 7.43 18.61
N PHE A 283 4.49 8.34 17.65
CA PHE A 283 4.99 8.23 16.28
C PHE A 283 5.92 9.39 15.94
N ASP A 284 6.88 9.20 15.03
CA ASP A 284 7.90 10.22 14.71
C ASP A 284 7.34 11.42 13.94
N ASN A 285 6.66 11.17 12.81
CA ASN A 285 6.09 12.24 11.97
C ASN A 285 4.81 11.78 11.24
N PRO A 286 3.74 11.46 12.00
CA PRO A 286 2.54 10.86 11.43
C PRO A 286 1.86 11.77 10.40
N ALA A 287 1.96 13.09 10.52
CA ALA A 287 1.44 14.05 9.54
C ALA A 287 2.10 13.91 8.15
N ALA A 288 3.34 13.42 8.09
CA ALA A 288 4.01 13.08 6.84
C ALA A 288 3.79 11.63 6.39
N GLY A 289 2.99 10.84 7.12
CA GLY A 289 2.81 9.41 6.89
C GLY A 289 3.86 8.53 7.55
N ASP A 290 4.73 9.10 8.39
CA ASP A 290 5.77 8.37 9.10
C ASP A 290 5.27 7.91 10.48
N PHE A 291 5.07 6.60 10.60
CA PHE A 291 4.52 5.93 11.78
C PHE A 291 5.53 5.00 12.45
N THR A 292 6.84 5.25 12.27
CA THR A 292 7.87 4.67 13.15
C THR A 292 7.69 5.16 14.58
N LEU A 293 8.16 4.37 15.55
CA LEU A 293 7.93 4.62 16.97
C LEU A 293 8.98 5.58 17.55
N SER A 294 8.54 6.78 17.97
CA SER A 294 9.43 7.86 18.39
C SER A 294 10.05 7.72 19.79
N ALA A 295 9.52 6.83 20.63
CA ALA A 295 9.98 6.62 22.01
C ALA A 295 9.63 5.22 22.56
N PRO A 296 10.31 4.16 22.12
CA PRO A 296 9.89 2.76 22.32
C PRO A 296 9.61 2.35 23.77
N PRO A 297 10.45 2.72 24.78
CA PRO A 297 10.19 2.35 26.17
C PRO A 297 8.92 2.98 26.77
N LEU A 298 8.33 3.96 26.10
CA LEU A 298 7.14 4.69 26.55
C LEU A 298 5.89 4.35 25.74
N THR A 299 6.01 3.54 24.67
CA THR A 299 4.85 3.11 23.90
C THR A 299 4.22 1.87 24.54
N PRO A 300 2.90 1.68 24.42
CA PRO A 300 2.24 0.46 24.87
C PRO A 300 2.37 -0.69 23.84
N PHE A 301 3.29 -0.58 22.89
CA PHE A 301 3.38 -1.48 21.72
C PHE A 301 4.51 -2.51 21.82
N GLY A 302 5.40 -2.38 22.81
CA GLY A 302 6.47 -3.35 23.08
C GLY A 302 5.96 -4.60 23.82
N ASP A 303 6.69 -5.70 23.67
CA ASP A 303 6.35 -7.02 24.21
C ASP A 303 4.96 -7.55 23.76
N VAL A 304 4.49 -7.11 22.60
CA VAL A 304 3.17 -7.49 22.05
C VAL A 304 3.31 -8.50 20.91
N ALA A 305 4.18 -8.21 19.94
CA ALA A 305 4.29 -9.04 18.75
C ALA A 305 5.05 -10.33 19.03
N LEU A 306 4.71 -11.37 18.27
CA LEU A 306 5.45 -12.63 18.26
C LEU A 306 5.79 -13.03 16.82
N TRP A 307 7.08 -13.14 16.54
CA TRP A 307 7.57 -13.65 15.25
C TRP A 307 7.35 -15.15 15.17
N LEU A 308 6.79 -15.60 14.05
CA LEU A 308 6.59 -17.01 13.71
C LEU A 308 7.33 -17.35 12.41
N GLU A 309 7.64 -18.64 12.21
CA GLU A 309 8.26 -19.10 10.97
C GLU A 309 7.41 -18.70 9.75
N GLY A 310 8.04 -18.02 8.78
CA GLY A 310 7.38 -17.45 7.60
C GLY A 310 7.10 -15.94 7.68
N ASP A 311 7.27 -15.33 8.86
CA ASP A 311 7.17 -13.89 9.02
C ASP A 311 8.37 -13.15 8.40
N PRO A 312 8.19 -11.87 8.00
CA PRO A 312 9.32 -11.02 7.65
C PRO A 312 10.35 -10.95 8.79
N GLU A 313 11.61 -11.24 8.47
CA GLU A 313 12.72 -11.10 9.44
C GLU A 313 13.07 -9.64 9.73
N ARG A 314 12.63 -8.72 8.85
CA ARG A 314 12.86 -7.29 8.96
C ARG A 314 11.55 -6.53 8.87
N ASP A 315 11.53 -5.37 9.49
CA ASP A 315 10.41 -4.42 9.44
C ASP A 315 10.44 -3.57 8.16
N ALA A 316 9.79 -2.40 8.17
CA ALA A 316 9.72 -1.54 7.00
C ALA A 316 11.00 -0.77 6.67
N ASP A 317 11.84 -0.44 7.66
CA ASP A 317 13.08 0.31 7.44
C ASP A 317 14.30 -0.61 7.31
N GLY A 318 14.12 -1.90 7.59
CA GLY A 318 15.13 -2.94 7.47
C GLY A 318 15.69 -3.40 8.81
N THR A 319 15.17 -2.93 9.94
CA THR A 319 15.56 -3.38 11.28
C THR A 319 15.12 -4.82 11.52
N LEU A 320 15.97 -5.59 12.21
CA LEU A 320 15.75 -7.02 12.45
C LEU A 320 14.72 -7.23 13.57
N ARG A 321 13.75 -8.10 13.32
CA ARG A 321 12.78 -8.54 14.33
C ARG A 321 13.34 -9.66 15.22
N PRO A 322 12.85 -9.82 16.46
CA PRO A 322 13.26 -10.94 17.31
C PRO A 322 12.75 -12.29 16.78
N THR A 323 13.62 -13.06 16.12
CA THR A 323 13.25 -14.36 15.52
C THR A 323 13.47 -15.56 16.44
N ASP A 324 13.91 -15.35 17.68
CA ASP A 324 14.21 -16.40 18.67
C ASP A 324 13.00 -16.78 19.54
N GLY A 325 11.82 -16.25 19.21
CA GLY A 325 10.57 -16.44 19.95
C GLY A 325 10.43 -15.50 21.15
N SER A 326 11.35 -14.56 21.37
CA SER A 326 11.10 -13.45 22.28
C SER A 326 10.05 -12.49 21.71
N PRO A 327 9.23 -11.85 22.57
CA PRO A 327 8.30 -10.82 22.13
C PRO A 327 9.02 -9.61 21.52
N GLY A 328 8.40 -9.00 20.51
CA GLY A 328 8.87 -7.78 19.85
C GLY A 328 7.83 -6.66 19.88
N TYR A 329 8.01 -5.66 19.02
CA TYR A 329 7.05 -4.56 18.88
C TYR A 329 5.96 -4.89 17.86
N ALA A 330 4.72 -4.56 18.21
CA ALA A 330 3.62 -4.57 17.24
C ALA A 330 3.76 -3.41 16.25
N GLY A 331 3.26 -3.62 15.03
CA GLY A 331 3.20 -2.59 13.99
C GLY A 331 4.33 -2.69 12.97
N VAL A 332 4.44 -1.61 12.19
CA VAL A 332 5.31 -1.48 11.01
C VAL A 332 6.81 -1.46 11.33
N ASP A 333 7.17 -1.21 12.58
CA ASP A 333 8.50 -0.77 13.02
C ASP A 333 8.98 -1.58 14.23
N GLU A 334 10.26 -1.93 14.24
CA GLU A 334 11.00 -2.49 15.37
C GLU A 334 12.15 -1.52 15.72
N PRO A 335 12.07 -0.80 16.86
CA PRO A 335 12.92 0.34 17.11
C PRO A 335 14.24 0.08 17.89
#